data_AF-A0A3C0HD99-F1
#
_entry.id   AF-A0A3C0HD99-F1
#
_cell.length_a   1.000
_cell.length_b   1.000
_cell.length_c   1.000
_cell.angle_alpha   90.00
_cell.angle_beta   90.00
_cell.angle_gamma   90.00
#
_symmetry.space_group_name_H-M   'P 1'
#
loop_
_entity.id
_entity.type
_entity.pdbx_description
1 polymer ?
#
loop_
_entity_poly.entity_id
_entity_poly.type
_entity_poly.pdbx_seq_one_letter_code
_entity_poly.pdbx_strand_id
1 'polypeptide(L)'
;RNFSGKANELWTEGGEKQFLKDMVYQSQKYASQVSWFTTLVSREAYIPAIKKSIESVNATRAKVINMGTGNKMSRIVAWQF
;
A
#
# COMPACT_ATOMS: atom_id res chain seq x y z
N ARG A 1 16.21 11.98 12.44
CA ARG A 1 15.57 11.04 13.38
C ARG A 1 14.19 10.72 12.81
N ASN A 2 14.01 9.57 12.14
CA ASN A 2 12.76 9.23 11.43
C ASN A 2 11.92 8.26 12.28
N PHE A 3 10.69 8.69 12.59
CA PHE A 3 9.61 7.97 13.27
C PHE A 3 9.89 7.43 14.69
N SER A 4 9.23 8.06 15.67
CA SER A 4 9.17 7.64 17.08
C SER A 4 7.88 6.83 17.35
N GLY A 5 7.70 5.72 16.64
CA GLY A 5 6.62 4.75 16.88
C GLY A 5 7.08 3.58 17.77
N LYS A 6 6.14 2.78 18.28
CA LYS A 6 6.46 1.52 18.98
C LYS A 6 7.07 0.52 18.00
N ALA A 7 7.90 -0.44 18.46
CA ALA A 7 8.63 -1.36 17.58
C ALA A 7 7.75 -2.09 16.53
N ASN A 8 6.53 -2.47 16.90
CA ASN A 8 5.55 -3.11 16.00
C ASN A 8 4.90 -2.15 14.98
N GLU A 9 5.03 -0.84 15.15
CA GLU A 9 4.59 0.17 14.16
C GLU A 9 5.69 0.50 13.15
N LEU A 10 6.91 0.08 13.43
CA LEU A 10 8.08 0.41 12.62
C LEU A 10 8.42 -0.72 11.64
N TRP A 11 8.15 -1.98 11.98
CA TRP A 11 8.68 -3.14 11.24
C TRP A 11 7.58 -4.18 10.98
N THR A 12 7.48 -4.61 9.73
CA THR A 12 6.78 -5.84 9.32
C THR A 12 7.83 -6.85 8.88
N GLU A 13 7.61 -8.15 9.08
CA GLU A 13 8.50 -9.16 8.53
C GLU A 13 8.52 -9.04 7.00
N GLY A 14 9.71 -8.93 6.40
CA GLY A 14 9.87 -8.61 4.98
C GLY A 14 9.70 -7.12 4.59
N GLY A 15 9.45 -6.24 5.56
CA GLY A 15 9.35 -4.79 5.39
C GLY A 15 8.13 -4.32 4.58
N GLU A 16 8.10 -3.02 4.27
CA GLU A 16 6.98 -2.37 3.59
C GLU A 16 6.56 -3.10 2.30
N LYS A 17 7.53 -3.56 1.49
CA LYS A 17 7.22 -4.28 0.24
C LYS A 17 6.38 -5.53 0.46
N GLN A 18 6.72 -6.34 1.48
CA GLN A 18 5.98 -7.57 1.79
C GLN A 18 4.60 -7.23 2.36
N PHE A 19 4.53 -6.25 3.26
CA PHE A 19 3.26 -5.74 3.79
C PHE A 19 2.30 -5.29 2.69
N LEU A 20 2.77 -4.49 1.72
CA LEU A 20 1.94 -4.03 0.61
C LEU A 20 1.41 -5.19 -0.24
N LYS A 21 2.26 -6.19 -0.50
CA LYS A 21 1.88 -7.40 -1.23
C LYS A 21 0.79 -8.17 -0.48
N ASP A 22 1.01 -8.42 0.81
CA ASP A 22 0.08 -9.18 1.65
C ASP A 22 -1.26 -8.46 1.80
N MET A 23 -1.24 -7.14 1.98
CA MET A 23 -2.46 -6.34 2.06
C MET A 23 -3.32 -6.46 0.79
N VAL A 24 -2.69 -6.45 -0.39
CA VAL A 24 -3.39 -6.63 -1.66
C VAL A 24 -4.00 -8.03 -1.76
N TYR A 25 -3.27 -9.10 -1.42
CA TYR A 25 -3.84 -10.46 -1.45
C TYR A 25 -4.95 -10.67 -0.42
N GLN A 26 -4.77 -10.17 0.80
CA GLN A 26 -5.78 -10.28 1.85
C GLN A 26 -7.06 -9.52 1.50
N SER A 27 -6.95 -8.39 0.80
CA SER A 27 -8.09 -7.58 0.40
C SER A 27 -9.12 -8.31 -0.48
N GLN A 28 -8.71 -9.31 -1.26
CA GLN A 28 -9.64 -10.13 -2.07
C GLN A 28 -10.73 -10.79 -1.23
N LYS A 29 -10.39 -11.23 -0.01
CA LYS A 29 -11.35 -11.90 0.89
C LYS A 29 -12.50 -10.98 1.31
N TYR A 30 -12.29 -9.67 1.23
CA TYR A 30 -13.22 -8.63 1.67
C TYR A 30 -13.77 -7.81 0.50
N ALA A 31 -13.56 -8.26 -0.75
CA ALA A 31 -13.93 -7.54 -1.97
C ALA A 31 -15.40 -7.11 -2.02
N SER A 32 -16.33 -7.94 -1.50
CA SER A 32 -17.77 -7.63 -1.47
C SER A 32 -18.20 -6.71 -0.32
N GLN A 33 -17.32 -6.48 0.66
CA GLN A 33 -17.62 -5.74 1.89
C GLN A 33 -17.03 -4.33 1.91
N VAL A 34 -16.00 -4.10 1.09
CA VAL A 34 -15.20 -2.87 1.12
C VAL A 34 -15.09 -2.29 -0.28
N SER A 35 -15.58 -1.06 -0.47
CA SER A 35 -15.53 -0.40 -1.76
C SER A 35 -14.14 0.07 -2.15
N TRP A 36 -13.29 0.46 -1.20
CA TRP A 36 -11.93 0.93 -1.47
C TRP A 36 -10.96 0.45 -0.40
N PHE A 37 -9.86 -0.15 -0.83
CA PHE A 37 -8.70 -0.46 0.00
C PHE A 37 -7.63 0.59 -0.27
N THR A 38 -6.95 1.04 0.79
CA THR A 38 -5.92 2.08 0.68
C THR A 38 -4.73 1.77 1.55
N THR A 39 -3.54 2.17 1.10
CA THR A 39 -2.30 2.12 1.89
C THR A 39 -1.40 3.31 1.58
N LEU A 40 -0.61 3.73 2.56
CA LEU A 40 0.41 4.76 2.39
C LEU A 40 1.73 4.09 2.02
N VAL A 41 2.33 4.55 0.93
CA VAL A 41 3.60 4.07 0.38
C VAL A 41 4.66 5.15 0.55
N SER A 42 5.75 4.81 1.24
CA SER A 42 6.85 5.71 1.55
C SER A 42 7.87 5.78 0.42
N ARG A 43 8.07 4.68 -0.32
CA ARG A 43 9.07 4.58 -1.39
C ARG A 43 8.43 4.42 -2.76
N GLU A 44 8.80 5.31 -3.69
CA GLU A 44 8.34 5.25 -5.08
C GLU A 44 8.70 3.94 -5.77
N ALA A 45 9.85 3.36 -5.42
CA ALA A 45 10.34 2.10 -5.98
C ALA A 45 9.38 0.92 -5.73
N TYR A 46 8.45 1.02 -4.78
CA TYR A 46 7.45 -0.02 -4.52
C TYR A 46 6.17 0.14 -5.34
N ILE A 47 5.96 1.28 -6.01
CA ILE A 47 4.76 1.54 -6.84
C ILE A 47 4.60 0.53 -7.99
N PRO A 48 5.65 0.17 -8.76
CA PRO A 48 5.51 -0.85 -9.80
C PRO A 48 5.14 -2.22 -9.23
N ALA A 49 5.72 -2.59 -8.09
CA ALA A 49 5.46 -3.87 -7.44
C ALA A 49 4.02 -3.99 -6.93
N ILE A 50 3.51 -2.96 -6.25
CA ILE A 50 2.14 -2.97 -5.74
C ILE A 50 1.11 -2.93 -6.87
N LYS A 51 1.36 -2.18 -7.95
CA LYS A 51 0.49 -2.19 -9.14
C LYS A 51 0.39 -3.59 -9.73
N LYS A 52 1.52 -4.30 -9.89
CA LYS A 52 1.53 -5.69 -10.37
C LYS A 52 0.77 -6.63 -9.42
N SER A 53 0.89 -6.43 -8.10
CA SER A 53 0.09 -7.20 -7.14
C SER A 53 -1.41 -6.93 -7.29
N ILE A 54 -1.82 -5.67 -7.47
CA ILE A 54 -3.22 -5.26 -7.65
C ILE A 54 -3.80 -5.87 -8.94
N GLU A 55 -3.04 -5.85 -10.03
CA GLU A 55 -3.41 -6.51 -11.29
C GLU A 55 -3.54 -8.03 -11.09
N SER A 56 -2.63 -8.66 -10.35
CA SER A 56 -2.66 -10.12 -10.11
C SER A 56 -3.88 -10.59 -9.31
N VAL A 57 -4.53 -9.68 -8.57
CA VAL A 57 -5.75 -9.97 -7.81
C VAL A 57 -7.03 -9.62 -8.58
N ASN A 58 -6.92 -9.20 -9.84
CA ASN A 58 -8.04 -8.79 -10.69
C ASN A 58 -8.87 -7.61 -10.12
N ALA A 59 -8.21 -6.68 -9.41
CA ALA A 59 -8.88 -5.46 -8.99
C ALA A 59 -9.33 -4.63 -10.20
N THR A 60 -10.55 -4.10 -10.18
CA THR A 60 -11.14 -3.37 -11.32
C THR A 60 -10.60 -1.95 -11.46
N ARG A 61 -10.05 -1.39 -10.39
CA ARG A 61 -9.49 -0.03 -10.42
C ARG A 61 -8.32 0.11 -9.46
N ALA A 62 -7.33 0.89 -9.89
CA ALA A 62 -6.20 1.30 -9.06
C ALA A 62 -5.92 2.80 -9.27
N LYS A 63 -5.57 3.50 -8.19
CA LYS A 63 -5.16 4.90 -8.20
C LYS A 63 -3.91 5.08 -7.35
N VAL A 64 -3.02 5.95 -7.80
CA VAL A 64 -1.88 6.43 -7.02
C VAL A 64 -2.03 7.93 -6.86
N ILE A 65 -2.11 8.39 -5.62
CA ILE A 65 -2.25 9.79 -5.26
C ILE A 65 -0.93 10.22 -4.62
N ASN A 66 -0.20 11.09 -5.31
CA ASN A 66 1.05 11.63 -4.76
C ASN A 66 0.72 12.62 -3.65
N MET A 67 1.40 12.47 -2.51
CA MET A 67 1.32 13.36 -1.36
C MET A 67 2.69 13.90 -1.03
N GLY A 68 2.81 15.20 -0.83
CA GLY A 68 4.07 15.83 -0.47
C GLY A 68 3.85 16.93 0.56
N THR A 69 4.61 16.89 1.65
CA THR A 69 4.70 18.00 2.61
C THR A 69 6.18 18.24 2.93
N GLY A 70 6.72 19.36 2.42
CA GLY A 70 8.14 19.67 2.52
C GLY A 70 9.01 18.63 1.80
N ASN A 71 10.06 18.15 2.47
CA ASN A 71 11.04 17.22 1.89
C ASN A 71 10.60 15.74 1.92
N LYS A 72 9.39 15.44 2.40
CA LYS A 72 8.87 14.07 2.45
C LYS A 72 7.79 13.88 1.40
N MET A 73 8.04 12.95 0.48
CA MET A 73 7.06 12.50 -0.52
C MET A 73 6.53 11.13 -0.16
N SER A 74 5.24 11.05 0.12
CA SER A 74 4.49 9.81 0.30
C SER A 74 3.47 9.65 -0.83
N ARG A 75 2.90 8.46 -0.97
CA ARG A 75 1.92 8.17 -2.01
C ARG A 75 0.80 7.35 -1.38
N ILE A 76 -0.44 7.71 -1.61
CA ILE A 76 -1.56 6.82 -1.29
C ILE A 76 -1.80 5.94 -2.51
N VAL A 77 -1.79 4.63 -2.31
CA VAL A 77 -2.27 3.68 -3.31
C VAL A 77 -3.65 3.21 -2.88
N ALA A 78 -4.62 3.34 -3.78
CA ALA A 78 -6.01 2.97 -3.55
C ALA A 78 -6.46 1.99 -4.65
N TRP A 79 -7.16 0.93 -4.28
CA TRP A 79 -7.74 -0.03 -5.23
C TRP A 79 -9.12 -0.51 -4.80
N GLN A 80 -9.89 -1.02 -5.76
CA GLN A 80 -11.22 -1.61 -5.54
C GLN A 80 -11.39 -2.85 -6.41
N PHE A 81 -12.23 -3.77 -5.94
CA PHE A 81 -12.69 -4.94 -6.69
C PHE A 81 -14.02 -4.62 -7.37
#